data_AF-A0A1V1RHY8-F1
#
_entry.id   AF-A0A1V1RHY8-F1
#
_cell.length_a   1.000
_cell.length_b   1.000
_cell.length_c   1.000
_cell.angle_alpha   90.00
_cell.angle_beta   90.00
_cell.angle_gamma   90.00
#
_symmetry.space_group_name_H-M   'P 1'
#
loop_
_entity.id
_entity.type
_entity.pdbx_description
1 polymer ?
#
loop_
_entity_poly.entity_id
_entity_poly.type
_entity_poly.pdbx_seq_one_letter_code
_entity_poly.pdbx_strand_id
1 'polypeptide(L)'
;MTLRMTATRVYNVRCAWYQLTNIPRAAARGAKPPQGGFCTSWGKSMTQAQPPTRVNVYFDGFNFYYAAFVGVGGGPGPYDGYKWLDLRAYVSAVLGDSFDVRTIRYFSTKVKPTPNDPDKHLRQDAYFRALAAHSHVDIHSDGQFRKRQKRGRLIQPGAQPGIVRVEVWEEKGADVNLASWLIYEACQGAFEAAVVVSDDSDLIGPVKMVQERLGKDVFVIHLRNRRSSFAHTAKHVYRGDKTHFFAKNQLPQTVVLPTGKTVSKPAPW
;
A
#
# COMPACT_ATOMS: atom_id res chain seq x y z
N MET A 1 -18.65 46.06 -21.70
CA MET A 1 -17.78 46.03 -20.52
C MET A 1 -16.81 44.88 -20.73
N THR A 2 -15.64 45.21 -21.28
CA THR A 2 -14.71 44.26 -21.91
C THR A 2 -13.53 44.07 -20.97
N LEU A 3 -13.43 42.91 -20.31
CA LEU A 3 -12.29 42.60 -19.44
C LEU A 3 -11.22 41.84 -20.23
N ARG A 4 -10.07 42.50 -20.39
CA ARG A 4 -8.82 41.98 -20.94
C ARG A 4 -8.23 40.93 -19.98
N MET A 5 -7.96 39.73 -20.48
CA MET A 5 -7.09 38.77 -19.80
C MET A 5 -5.64 39.03 -20.23
N THR A 6 -4.78 39.40 -19.28
CA THR A 6 -3.33 39.51 -19.47
C THR A 6 -2.69 38.14 -19.46
N ALA A 7 -1.96 37.82 -20.53
CA ALA A 7 -1.20 36.59 -20.70
C ALA A 7 0.07 36.60 -19.84
N THR A 8 0.23 35.61 -18.96
CA THR A 8 1.45 35.39 -18.19
C THR A 8 2.44 34.56 -19.03
N ARG A 9 3.62 35.13 -19.30
CA ARG A 9 4.73 34.48 -20.01
C ARG A 9 5.21 33.22 -19.29
N VAL A 10 5.23 32.10 -20.00
CA VAL A 10 5.95 30.88 -19.59
C VAL A 10 7.41 31.04 -20.00
N TYR A 11 8.34 31.08 -19.04
CA TYR A 11 9.77 31.04 -19.31
C TYR A 11 10.18 29.61 -19.67
N ASN A 12 10.66 29.46 -20.90
CA ASN A 12 11.15 28.21 -21.46
C ASN A 12 12.64 28.08 -21.11
N VAL A 13 12.98 27.30 -20.07
CA VAL A 13 14.38 27.05 -19.71
C VAL A 13 14.91 25.90 -20.56
N ARG A 14 15.61 26.23 -21.64
CA ARG A 14 16.40 25.28 -22.42
C ARG A 14 17.68 24.94 -21.65
N CYS A 15 17.80 23.73 -21.11
CA CYS A 15 19.08 23.19 -20.68
C CYS A 15 19.91 22.82 -21.92
N ALA A 16 20.96 23.59 -22.18
CA ALA A 16 21.96 23.30 -23.21
C ALA A 16 22.88 22.17 -22.73
N TRP A 17 22.91 21.05 -23.45
CA TRP A 17 23.91 20.01 -23.28
C TRP A 17 25.15 20.40 -24.10
N TYR A 18 26.27 20.70 -23.43
CA TYR A 18 27.56 20.81 -24.11
C TYR A 18 28.11 19.41 -24.39
N GLN A 19 28.17 19.02 -25.66
CA GLN A 19 28.96 17.88 -26.11
C GLN A 19 30.42 18.32 -26.22
N LEU A 20 31.28 17.84 -25.31
CA LEU A 20 32.73 17.90 -25.47
C LEU A 20 33.20 16.74 -26.35
N THR A 21 33.10 16.90 -27.67
CA THR A 21 33.76 16.01 -28.63
C THR A 21 35.16 16.55 -28.93
N ASN A 22 36.17 16.04 -28.22
CA ASN A 22 37.56 15.84 -28.67
C ASN A 22 38.51 15.80 -27.46
N ILE A 23 38.81 14.58 -26.98
CA ILE A 23 40.00 14.33 -26.14
C ILE A 23 40.86 13.33 -26.92
N PRO A 24 42.10 13.67 -27.30
CA PRO A 24 42.97 12.74 -27.99
C PRO A 24 43.33 11.55 -27.08
N ARG A 25 43.15 10.32 -27.58
CA ARG A 25 43.65 9.10 -26.93
C ARG A 25 45.17 9.03 -27.11
N ALA A 26 45.93 9.41 -26.09
CA ALA A 26 47.33 9.04 -26.01
C ALA A 26 47.46 7.59 -25.53
N ALA A 27 47.97 6.72 -26.40
CA ALA A 27 48.41 5.39 -26.03
C ALA A 27 49.83 5.49 -25.46
N ALA A 28 50.00 5.22 -24.16
CA ALA A 28 51.32 5.04 -23.57
C ALA A 28 51.26 3.94 -22.51
N ARG A 29 51.62 2.71 -22.88
CA ARG A 29 51.98 1.67 -21.91
C ARG A 29 53.42 1.96 -21.45
N GLY A 30 53.63 2.13 -20.14
CA GLY A 30 54.97 2.01 -19.54
C GLY A 30 55.59 3.24 -18.88
N ALA A 31 54.89 4.37 -18.71
CA ALA A 31 55.43 5.49 -17.94
C ALA A 31 55.08 5.37 -16.45
N LYS A 32 56.09 5.35 -15.56
CA LYS A 32 55.88 5.51 -14.10
C LYS A 32 55.44 6.95 -13.81
N PRO A 33 54.47 7.18 -12.90
CA PRO A 33 54.04 8.52 -12.55
C PRO A 33 55.17 9.29 -11.81
N PRO A 34 55.31 10.61 -12.01
CA PRO A 34 56.27 11.42 -11.28
C PRO A 34 55.93 11.43 -9.78
N GLN A 35 56.94 11.31 -8.93
CA GLN A 35 56.79 11.46 -7.48
C GLN A 35 56.40 12.91 -7.16
N GLY A 36 55.20 13.09 -6.58
CA GLY A 36 54.70 14.39 -6.13
C GLY A 36 53.44 14.89 -6.84
N GLY A 37 52.84 14.14 -7.77
CA GLY A 37 51.58 14.51 -8.41
C GLY A 37 50.35 14.22 -7.55
N PHE A 38 49.60 15.27 -7.16
CA PHE A 38 48.28 15.13 -6.56
C PHE A 38 47.33 14.44 -7.54
N CYS A 39 46.94 13.19 -7.25
CA CYS A 39 45.93 12.48 -8.01
C CYS A 39 44.56 13.02 -7.60
N THR A 40 44.01 14.00 -8.33
CA THR A 40 42.57 14.26 -8.26
C THR A 40 41.90 13.12 -9.03
N SER A 41 41.63 12.02 -8.34
CA SER A 41 40.63 11.07 -8.84
C SER A 41 39.36 11.88 -9.04
N TRP A 42 38.91 12.00 -10.28
CA TRP A 42 37.57 12.48 -10.59
C TRP A 42 36.61 11.58 -9.81
N GLY A 43 36.17 12.09 -8.65
CA GLY A 43 35.28 11.37 -7.77
C GLY A 43 34.09 10.95 -8.61
N LYS A 44 33.67 9.70 -8.44
CA LYS A 44 32.31 9.29 -8.80
C LYS A 44 31.41 10.45 -8.39
N SER A 45 30.72 11.04 -9.36
CA SER A 45 29.65 12.00 -9.11
C SER A 45 28.91 11.49 -7.89
N MET A 46 28.98 12.22 -6.78
CA MET A 46 28.15 11.93 -5.64
C MET A 46 26.74 12.17 -6.15
N THR A 47 26.08 11.12 -6.64
CA THR A 47 24.67 11.15 -6.95
C THR A 47 24.02 11.55 -5.65
N GLN A 48 23.61 12.82 -5.53
CA GLN A 48 22.79 13.26 -4.41
C GLN A 48 21.60 12.32 -4.38
N ALA A 49 21.53 11.48 -3.34
CA ALA A 49 20.40 10.62 -3.11
C ALA A 49 19.17 11.52 -3.11
N GLN A 50 18.27 11.31 -4.07
CA GLN A 50 17.02 12.05 -4.10
C GLN A 50 16.27 11.76 -2.80
N PRO A 51 15.64 12.78 -2.18
CA PRO A 51 14.85 12.53 -0.99
C PRO A 51 13.76 11.49 -1.30
N PRO A 52 13.38 10.65 -0.32
CA PRO A 52 12.36 9.64 -0.52
C PRO A 52 11.02 10.30 -0.89
N THR A 53 10.28 9.66 -1.80
CA THR A 53 8.97 10.14 -2.25
C THR A 53 7.96 10.05 -1.11
N ARG A 54 7.27 11.14 -0.80
CA ARG A 54 6.29 11.17 0.31
C ARG A 54 4.99 10.52 -0.12
N VAL A 55 4.60 9.45 0.58
CA VAL A 55 3.41 8.66 0.23
C VAL A 55 2.37 8.57 1.34
N ASN A 56 1.11 8.62 0.92
CA ASN A 56 -0.02 8.16 1.73
C ASN A 56 -0.42 6.76 1.28
N VAL A 57 -0.75 5.92 2.25
CA VAL A 57 -1.10 4.51 2.04
C VAL A 57 -2.58 4.31 2.31
N TYR A 58 -3.27 3.62 1.41
CA TYR A 58 -4.69 3.30 1.47
C TYR A 58 -4.83 1.79 1.51
N PHE A 59 -5.25 1.29 2.67
CA PHE A 59 -5.27 -0.12 2.98
C PHE A 59 -6.70 -0.64 2.94
N ASP A 60 -6.95 -1.60 2.06
CA ASP A 60 -8.20 -2.35 2.04
C ASP A 60 -8.09 -3.50 3.05
N GLY A 61 -8.67 -3.28 4.23
CA GLY A 61 -8.54 -4.19 5.36
C GLY A 61 -9.17 -5.55 5.09
N PHE A 62 -10.28 -5.61 4.34
CA PHE A 62 -10.97 -6.86 4.05
C PHE A 62 -10.23 -7.66 2.97
N ASN A 63 -9.88 -7.01 1.85
CA ASN A 63 -9.14 -7.66 0.77
C ASN A 63 -7.79 -8.19 1.27
N PHE A 64 -7.07 -7.39 2.07
CA PHE A 64 -5.82 -7.80 2.70
C PHE A 64 -6.02 -8.96 3.68
N TYR A 65 -7.00 -8.87 4.58
CA TYR A 65 -7.25 -9.91 5.59
C TYR A 65 -7.48 -11.27 4.93
N TYR A 66 -8.35 -11.32 3.92
CA TYR A 66 -8.64 -12.56 3.21
C TYR A 66 -7.50 -13.03 2.32
N ALA A 67 -6.67 -12.13 1.79
CA ALA A 67 -5.49 -12.53 1.02
C ALA A 67 -4.37 -13.10 1.91
N ALA A 68 -4.18 -12.53 3.11
CA ALA A 68 -3.07 -12.88 3.98
C ALA A 68 -3.38 -14.02 4.95
N PHE A 69 -4.55 -13.96 5.59
CA PHE A 69 -4.85 -14.75 6.79
C PHE A 69 -5.91 -15.81 6.56
N VAL A 70 -6.63 -15.80 5.44
CA VAL A 70 -7.66 -16.79 5.14
C VAL A 70 -7.30 -17.59 3.89
N GLY A 71 -7.28 -18.90 4.02
CA GLY A 71 -7.03 -19.84 2.94
C GLY A 71 -8.25 -20.07 2.06
N VAL A 72 -8.01 -20.68 0.90
CA VAL A 72 -9.09 -21.15 0.01
C VAL A 72 -9.94 -22.15 0.79
N GLY A 73 -11.26 -21.94 0.84
CA GLY A 73 -12.19 -22.76 1.60
C GLY A 73 -12.41 -22.32 3.05
N GLY A 74 -11.82 -21.21 3.49
CA GLY A 74 -12.06 -20.61 4.81
C GLY A 74 -11.15 -21.10 5.94
N GLY A 75 -10.14 -21.91 5.61
CA GLY A 75 -9.08 -22.32 6.55
C GLY A 75 -8.02 -21.24 6.81
N PRO A 76 -6.93 -21.56 7.51
CA PRO A 76 -5.82 -20.64 7.73
C PRO A 76 -5.12 -20.27 6.42
N GLY A 77 -4.85 -18.99 6.24
CA GLY A 77 -4.06 -18.47 5.12
C GLY A 77 -2.55 -18.66 5.32
N PRO A 78 -1.74 -18.28 4.31
CA PRO A 78 -0.29 -18.45 4.35
C PRO A 78 0.40 -17.69 5.50
N TYR A 79 -0.23 -16.64 6.03
CA TYR A 79 0.33 -15.81 7.10
C TYR A 79 -0.54 -15.79 8.36
N ASP A 80 -1.42 -16.78 8.55
CA ASP A 80 -2.43 -16.83 9.62
C ASP A 80 -1.85 -16.60 11.05
N GLY A 81 -0.60 -17.00 11.28
CA GLY A 81 0.11 -16.80 12.56
C GLY A 81 0.76 -15.43 12.76
N TYR A 82 0.55 -14.48 11.84
CA TYR A 82 1.16 -13.14 11.86
C TYR A 82 0.12 -12.01 11.88
N LYS A 83 -1.05 -12.26 12.49
CA LYS A 83 -2.17 -11.30 12.54
C LYS A 83 -1.89 -10.06 13.38
N TRP A 84 -0.90 -10.09 14.27
CA TRP A 84 -0.47 -8.93 15.07
C TRP A 84 0.55 -8.07 14.31
N LEU A 85 0.23 -7.76 13.06
CA LEU A 85 1.13 -7.10 12.11
C LEU A 85 1.19 -5.59 12.35
N ASP A 86 2.39 -5.02 12.34
CA ASP A 86 2.57 -3.58 12.25
C ASP A 86 2.45 -3.18 10.77
N LEU A 87 1.33 -2.55 10.41
CA LEU A 87 1.07 -2.16 9.02
C LEU A 87 2.08 -1.14 8.49
N ARG A 88 2.59 -0.24 9.34
CA ARG A 88 3.58 0.76 8.90
C ARG A 88 4.91 0.09 8.61
N ALA A 89 5.39 -0.73 9.54
CA ALA A 89 6.63 -1.47 9.34
C ALA A 89 6.54 -2.44 8.15
N TYR A 90 5.39 -3.12 7.99
CA TYR A 90 5.12 -3.98 6.83
C TYR A 90 5.22 -3.22 5.50
N VAL A 91 4.51 -2.09 5.37
CA VAL A 91 4.51 -1.31 4.13
C VAL A 91 5.88 -0.73 3.83
N SER A 92 6.56 -0.17 4.83
CA SER A 92 7.93 0.33 4.69
C SER A 92 8.90 -0.75 4.23
N ALA A 93 8.79 -1.98 4.77
CA ALA A 93 9.62 -3.10 4.35
C ALA A 93 9.36 -3.54 2.90
N VAL A 94 8.11 -3.48 2.43
CA VAL A 94 7.74 -3.82 1.04
C VAL A 94 8.22 -2.77 0.05
N LEU A 95 8.09 -1.49 0.39
CA LEU A 95 8.41 -0.37 -0.50
C LEU A 95 9.91 -0.03 -0.52
N GLY A 96 10.62 -0.26 0.59
CA GLY A 96 12.02 0.11 0.77
C GLY A 96 12.24 1.61 0.94
N ASP A 97 13.51 2.01 0.97
CA ASP A 97 13.95 3.37 1.37
C ASP A 97 13.66 4.47 0.34
N SER A 98 13.06 4.12 -0.79
CA SER A 98 12.67 5.11 -1.82
C SER A 98 11.41 5.90 -1.43
N PHE A 99 10.71 5.47 -0.38
CA PHE A 99 9.43 6.04 0.03
C PHE A 99 9.42 6.43 1.50
N ASP A 100 8.83 7.60 1.76
CA ASP A 100 8.55 8.12 3.09
C ASP A 100 7.05 7.98 3.37
N VAL A 101 6.68 6.95 4.14
CA VAL A 101 5.29 6.65 4.49
C VAL A 101 4.80 7.66 5.52
N ARG A 102 3.96 8.60 5.10
CA ARG A 102 3.40 9.64 5.96
C ARG A 102 2.17 9.14 6.72
N THR A 103 1.10 8.93 5.98
CA THR A 103 -0.20 8.55 6.53
C THR A 103 -0.59 7.16 6.05
N ILE A 104 -1.21 6.37 6.94
CA ILE A 104 -1.84 5.11 6.57
C ILE A 104 -3.31 5.22 6.93
N ARG A 105 -4.17 5.10 5.92
CA ARG A 105 -5.62 5.01 6.08
C ARG A 105 -6.04 3.56 5.90
N TYR A 106 -6.59 2.97 6.97
CA TYR A 106 -7.00 1.58 6.99
C TYR A 106 -8.53 1.49 6.97
N PHE A 107 -9.08 0.99 5.86
CA PHE A 107 -10.51 0.89 5.63
C PHE A 107 -10.99 -0.51 5.97
N SER A 108 -11.95 -0.62 6.88
CA SER A 108 -12.52 -1.89 7.28
C SER A 108 -13.93 -1.70 7.84
N THR A 109 -14.55 -2.80 8.26
CA THR A 109 -15.83 -2.76 8.98
C THR A 109 -15.70 -3.56 10.27
N LYS A 110 -16.30 -3.04 11.36
CA LYS A 110 -16.32 -3.72 12.65
C LYS A 110 -17.03 -5.07 12.54
N VAL A 111 -16.29 -6.14 12.80
CA VAL A 111 -16.83 -7.50 12.74
C VAL A 111 -17.78 -7.74 13.91
N LYS A 112 -18.86 -8.47 13.65
CA LYS A 112 -19.80 -8.88 14.69
C LYS A 112 -19.40 -10.23 15.29
N PRO A 113 -19.71 -10.49 16.57
CA PRO A 113 -19.64 -11.84 17.16
C PRO A 113 -20.39 -12.86 16.31
N THR A 114 -19.89 -14.09 16.26
CA THR A 114 -20.62 -15.23 15.69
C THR A 114 -20.70 -16.35 16.71
N PRO A 115 -21.66 -17.29 16.59
CA PRO A 115 -21.76 -18.42 17.51
C PRO A 115 -20.47 -19.25 17.62
N ASN A 116 -19.73 -19.40 16.51
CA ASN A 116 -18.49 -20.18 16.46
C ASN A 116 -17.26 -19.39 16.92
N ASP A 117 -17.35 -18.06 16.97
CA ASP A 117 -16.24 -17.18 17.34
C ASP A 117 -16.78 -15.89 17.97
N PRO A 118 -17.21 -15.95 19.24
CA PRO A 118 -17.83 -14.81 19.91
C PRO A 118 -16.85 -13.64 20.06
N ASP A 119 -15.56 -13.92 20.24
CA ASP A 119 -14.54 -12.93 20.63
C ASP A 119 -13.81 -12.27 19.44
N LYS A 120 -14.15 -12.60 18.19
CA LYS A 120 -13.49 -12.03 17.01
C LYS A 120 -13.51 -10.50 16.97
N HIS A 121 -14.58 -9.90 17.43
CA HIS A 121 -14.74 -8.44 17.51
C HIS A 121 -13.76 -7.83 18.53
N LEU A 122 -13.56 -8.48 19.69
CA LEU A 122 -12.60 -8.04 20.70
C LEU A 122 -11.17 -8.09 20.17
N ARG A 123 -10.82 -9.12 19.40
CA ARG A 123 -9.49 -9.24 18.78
C ARG A 123 -9.26 -8.17 17.72
N GLN A 124 -10.26 -7.88 16.88
CA GLN A 124 -10.22 -6.77 15.93
C GLN A 124 -10.08 -5.42 16.66
N ASP A 125 -10.83 -5.21 17.73
CA ASP A 125 -10.77 -3.98 18.51
C ASP A 125 -9.42 -3.80 19.21
N ALA A 126 -8.83 -4.88 19.72
CA ALA A 126 -7.48 -4.86 20.25
C ALA A 126 -6.46 -4.44 19.17
N TYR A 127 -6.58 -5.02 17.98
CA TYR A 127 -5.70 -4.71 16.87
C TYR A 127 -5.82 -3.26 16.39
N PHE A 128 -7.05 -2.77 16.20
CA PHE A 128 -7.27 -1.39 15.75
C PHE A 128 -6.74 -0.38 16.76
N ARG A 129 -6.91 -0.63 18.07
CA ARG A 129 -6.33 0.22 19.12
C ARG A 129 -4.80 0.19 19.09
N ALA A 130 -4.20 -0.98 18.89
CA ALA A 130 -2.75 -1.13 18.81
C ALA A 130 -2.17 -0.40 17.58
N LEU A 131 -2.79 -0.54 16.41
CA LEU A 131 -2.40 0.15 15.19
C LEU A 131 -2.49 1.67 15.31
N ALA A 132 -3.59 2.17 15.87
CA ALA A 132 -3.78 3.61 16.06
C ALA A 132 -2.75 4.19 17.04
N ALA A 133 -2.44 3.46 18.12
CA ALA A 133 -1.53 3.91 19.16
C ALA A 133 -0.04 3.79 18.76
N HIS A 134 0.37 2.67 18.17
CA HIS A 134 1.78 2.39 17.88
C HIS A 134 2.21 2.89 16.50
N SER A 135 1.41 2.60 15.49
CA SER A 135 1.77 2.82 14.09
C SER A 135 1.14 4.09 13.52
N HIS A 136 0.38 4.85 14.33
CA HIS A 136 -0.35 6.05 13.92
C HIS A 136 -1.17 5.82 12.63
N VAL A 137 -1.93 4.73 12.62
CA VAL A 137 -2.81 4.38 11.50
C VAL A 137 -4.20 4.98 11.74
N ASP A 138 -4.72 5.68 10.72
CA ASP A 138 -6.07 6.19 10.70
C ASP A 138 -7.05 5.06 10.36
N ILE A 139 -7.82 4.63 11.34
CA ILE A 139 -8.81 3.56 11.17
C ILE A 139 -10.14 4.15 10.70
N HIS A 140 -10.60 3.75 9.52
CA HIS A 140 -11.92 4.08 8.96
C HIS A 140 -12.81 2.85 9.08
N SER A 141 -13.77 2.85 10.01
CA SER A 141 -14.58 1.68 10.35
C SER A 141 -16.10 1.85 10.19
N ASP A 142 -16.53 2.85 9.41
CA ASP A 142 -17.94 3.27 9.29
C ASP A 142 -18.77 2.42 8.31
N GLY A 143 -18.18 1.38 7.72
CA GLY A 143 -18.90 0.44 6.86
C GLY A 143 -19.92 -0.41 7.62
N GLN A 144 -20.71 -1.19 6.88
CA GLN A 144 -21.81 -1.98 7.44
C GLN A 144 -21.85 -3.39 6.87
N PHE A 145 -22.06 -4.37 7.74
CA PHE A 145 -22.42 -5.72 7.32
C PHE A 145 -23.92 -5.84 7.06
N ARG A 146 -24.28 -6.29 5.85
CA ARG A 146 -25.67 -6.58 5.47
C ARG A 146 -25.85 -8.07 5.21
N LYS A 147 -26.89 -8.65 5.85
CA LYS A 147 -27.38 -9.98 5.48
C LYS A 147 -28.09 -9.89 4.14
N ARG A 148 -27.77 -10.81 3.23
CA ARG A 148 -28.53 -11.02 2.01
C ARG A 148 -28.74 -12.50 1.75
N GLN A 149 -29.89 -12.83 1.22
CA GLN A 149 -30.12 -14.14 0.64
C GLN A 149 -29.70 -14.09 -0.83
N LYS A 150 -28.76 -14.95 -1.21
CA LYS A 150 -28.36 -15.15 -2.61
C LYS A 150 -28.85 -16.49 -3.11
N ARG A 151 -29.25 -16.52 -4.38
CA ARG A 151 -29.53 -17.76 -5.11
C ARG A 151 -28.28 -18.11 -5.91
N GLY A 152 -27.78 -19.34 -5.74
CA GLY A 152 -26.61 -19.84 -6.44
C GLY A 152 -26.87 -21.24 -6.99
N ARG A 153 -26.20 -21.59 -8.09
CA ARG A 153 -26.18 -22.96 -8.58
C ARG A 153 -25.26 -23.79 -7.66
N LEU A 154 -25.73 -24.96 -7.24
CA LEU A 154 -24.91 -25.90 -6.47
C LEU A 154 -23.82 -26.48 -7.39
N ILE A 155 -22.55 -26.32 -6.98
CA ILE A 155 -21.37 -26.83 -7.70
C ILE A 155 -20.62 -27.80 -6.78
N GLN A 156 -21.32 -28.82 -6.27
CA GLN A 156 -20.71 -29.86 -5.45
C GLN A 156 -20.67 -31.17 -6.26
N PRO A 157 -19.48 -31.78 -6.47
CA PRO A 157 -19.36 -33.06 -7.13
C PRO A 157 -20.22 -34.13 -6.42
N GLY A 158 -21.04 -34.86 -7.19
CA GLY A 158 -21.93 -35.90 -6.66
C GLY A 158 -23.26 -35.41 -6.06
N ALA A 159 -23.49 -34.10 -5.95
CA ALA A 159 -24.78 -33.56 -5.55
C ALA A 159 -25.71 -33.38 -6.76
N GLN A 160 -27.03 -33.52 -6.56
CA GLN A 160 -28.01 -33.22 -7.59
C GLN A 160 -27.91 -31.73 -7.99
N PRO A 161 -27.77 -31.41 -9.29
CA PRO A 161 -27.73 -30.01 -9.74
C PRO A 161 -29.00 -29.27 -9.30
N GLY A 162 -28.83 -28.10 -8.67
CA GLY A 162 -29.96 -27.33 -8.16
C GLY A 162 -29.62 -25.88 -7.87
N ILE A 163 -30.66 -25.06 -7.65
CA ILE A 163 -30.52 -23.68 -7.17
C ILE A 163 -30.73 -23.71 -5.65
N VAL A 164 -29.71 -23.27 -4.91
CA VAL A 164 -29.78 -23.13 -3.45
C VAL A 164 -29.92 -21.68 -3.05
N ARG A 165 -30.56 -21.42 -1.91
CA ARG A 165 -30.54 -20.12 -1.24
C ARG A 165 -29.52 -20.16 -0.12
N VAL A 166 -28.57 -19.23 -0.15
CA VAL A 166 -27.54 -19.08 0.88
C VAL A 166 -27.71 -17.72 1.54
N GLU A 167 -27.67 -17.69 2.87
CA GLU A 167 -27.52 -16.44 3.62
C GLU A 167 -26.04 -16.06 3.59
N VAL A 168 -25.75 -14.85 3.11
CA VAL A 168 -24.39 -14.31 3.02
C VAL A 168 -24.36 -12.98 3.74
N TRP A 169 -23.30 -12.77 4.52
CA TRP A 169 -22.95 -11.48 5.05
C TRP A 169 -22.04 -10.76 4.08
N GLU A 170 -22.48 -9.61 3.60
CA GLU A 170 -21.67 -8.74 2.76
C GLU A 170 -21.21 -7.53 3.57
N GLU A 171 -19.92 -7.24 3.50
CA GLU A 171 -19.38 -5.94 3.85
C GLU A 171 -19.85 -4.91 2.81
N LYS A 172 -20.15 -3.69 3.26
CA LYS A 172 -20.51 -2.57 2.40
C LYS A 172 -19.85 -1.30 2.92
N GLY A 173 -19.21 -0.58 2.00
CA GLY A 173 -18.83 0.82 2.18
C GLY A 173 -17.33 1.04 2.32
N ALA A 174 -16.55 0.05 2.77
CA ALA A 174 -15.10 0.22 2.90
C ALA A 174 -14.43 0.60 1.56
N ASP A 175 -14.74 -0.10 0.48
CA ASP A 175 -14.12 0.15 -0.84
C ASP A 175 -14.46 1.52 -1.40
N VAL A 176 -15.72 1.95 -1.23
CA VAL A 176 -16.20 3.28 -1.65
C VAL A 176 -15.53 4.38 -0.83
N ASN A 177 -15.37 4.18 0.48
CA ASN A 177 -14.69 5.12 1.35
C ASN A 177 -13.20 5.23 1.00
N LEU A 178 -12.53 4.10 0.75
CA LEU A 178 -11.14 4.06 0.31
C LEU A 178 -10.96 4.86 -0.99
N ALA A 179 -11.77 4.56 -2.01
CA ALA A 179 -11.75 5.26 -3.28
C ALA A 179 -11.98 6.77 -3.11
N SER A 180 -12.95 7.15 -2.27
CA SER A 180 -13.31 8.55 -2.02
C SER A 180 -12.17 9.30 -1.34
N TRP A 181 -11.56 8.72 -0.31
CA TRP A 181 -10.41 9.32 0.38
C TRP A 181 -9.18 9.44 -0.53
N LEU A 182 -8.89 8.42 -1.33
CA LEU A 182 -7.80 8.43 -2.30
C LEU A 182 -7.92 9.60 -3.28
N ILE A 183 -9.10 9.77 -3.88
CA ILE A 183 -9.36 10.85 -4.84
C ILE A 183 -9.34 12.21 -4.11
N TYR A 184 -9.99 12.30 -2.96
CA TYR A 184 -10.06 13.53 -2.17
C TYR A 184 -8.66 14.05 -1.79
N GLU A 185 -7.81 13.21 -1.22
CA GLU A 185 -6.46 13.59 -0.81
C GLU A 185 -5.54 13.89 -2.00
N ALA A 186 -5.76 13.23 -3.14
CA ALA A 186 -5.08 13.59 -4.38
C ALA A 186 -5.42 15.01 -4.82
N CYS A 187 -6.71 15.39 -4.77
CA CYS A 187 -7.18 16.74 -5.08
C CYS A 187 -6.62 17.80 -4.11
N GLN A 188 -6.45 17.43 -2.83
CA GLN A 188 -5.86 18.31 -1.82
C GLN A 188 -4.32 18.41 -1.92
N GLY A 189 -3.68 17.60 -2.76
CA GLY A 189 -2.22 17.54 -2.83
C GLY A 189 -1.58 17.01 -1.54
N ALA A 190 -2.29 16.18 -0.77
CA ALA A 190 -1.85 15.68 0.53
C ALA A 190 -0.64 14.71 0.45
N PHE A 191 -0.30 14.25 -0.75
CA PHE A 191 0.83 13.36 -1.02
C PHE A 191 1.48 13.65 -2.38
N GLU A 192 2.72 13.17 -2.55
CA GLU A 192 3.42 13.17 -3.84
C GLU A 192 2.98 11.97 -4.68
N ALA A 193 2.91 10.80 -4.06
CA ALA A 193 2.33 9.59 -4.63
C ALA A 193 1.45 8.84 -3.62
N ALA A 194 0.55 7.99 -4.10
CA ALA A 194 -0.27 7.11 -3.27
C ALA A 194 0.19 5.66 -3.38
N VAL A 195 -0.06 4.89 -2.32
CA VAL A 195 0.10 3.44 -2.30
C VAL A 195 -1.24 2.81 -1.95
N VAL A 196 -1.77 1.95 -2.80
CA VAL A 196 -2.99 1.17 -2.54
C VAL A 196 -2.61 -0.26 -2.20
N VAL A 197 -3.06 -0.77 -1.06
CA VAL A 197 -2.87 -2.17 -0.65
C VAL A 197 -4.19 -2.90 -0.83
N SER A 198 -4.41 -3.40 -2.05
CA SER A 198 -5.60 -4.17 -2.43
C SER A 198 -5.39 -4.85 -3.78
N ASP A 199 -6.08 -5.96 -3.98
CA ASP A 199 -6.22 -6.66 -5.26
C ASP A 199 -7.63 -6.53 -5.85
N ASP A 200 -8.45 -5.65 -5.29
CA ASP A 200 -9.81 -5.42 -5.76
C ASP A 200 -9.83 -4.62 -7.07
N SER A 201 -10.40 -5.20 -8.12
CA SER A 201 -10.53 -4.54 -9.41
C SER A 201 -11.47 -3.33 -9.38
N ASP A 202 -12.36 -3.23 -8.39
CA ASP A 202 -13.29 -2.09 -8.28
C ASP A 202 -12.55 -0.77 -8.01
N LEU A 203 -11.34 -0.83 -7.47
CA LEU A 203 -10.48 0.33 -7.24
C LEU A 203 -9.69 0.78 -8.48
N ILE A 204 -9.74 0.06 -9.61
CA ILE A 204 -9.04 0.45 -10.87
C ILE A 204 -9.51 1.82 -11.34
N GLY A 205 -10.82 2.10 -11.30
CA GLY A 205 -11.39 3.39 -11.71
C GLY A 205 -10.81 4.57 -10.92
N PRO A 206 -10.90 4.55 -9.58
CA PRO A 206 -10.26 5.54 -8.72
C PRO A 206 -8.75 5.72 -8.96
N VAL A 207 -8.01 4.62 -9.10
CA VAL A 207 -6.56 4.68 -9.37
C VAL A 207 -6.27 5.38 -10.70
N LYS A 208 -7.00 5.02 -11.78
CA LYS A 208 -6.88 5.71 -13.08
C LYS A 208 -7.20 7.20 -12.97
N MET A 209 -8.23 7.56 -12.21
CA MET A 209 -8.59 8.96 -12.03
C MET A 209 -7.45 9.76 -11.40
N VAL A 210 -6.82 9.23 -10.35
CA VAL A 210 -5.68 9.88 -9.69
C VAL A 210 -4.48 10.03 -10.64
N GLN A 211 -4.16 9.00 -11.42
CA GLN A 211 -3.03 9.04 -12.34
C GLN A 211 -3.28 9.90 -13.58
N GLU A 212 -4.39 9.67 -14.27
CA GLU A 212 -4.68 10.26 -15.59
C GLU A 212 -5.30 11.66 -15.49
N ARG A 213 -6.04 11.96 -14.41
CA ARG A 213 -6.75 13.25 -14.26
C ARG A 213 -6.07 14.17 -13.26
N LEU A 214 -5.47 13.62 -12.20
CA LEU A 214 -4.83 14.42 -11.14
C LEU A 214 -3.30 14.42 -11.25
N GLY A 215 -2.72 13.64 -12.16
CA GLY A 215 -1.28 13.63 -12.43
C GLY A 215 -0.45 13.13 -11.25
N LYS A 216 -1.04 12.33 -10.36
CA LYS A 216 -0.37 11.76 -9.19
C LYS A 216 -0.05 10.29 -9.42
N ASP A 217 1.15 9.88 -9.08
CA ASP A 217 1.52 8.48 -9.19
C ASP A 217 0.77 7.63 -8.17
N VAL A 218 0.35 6.45 -8.58
CA VAL A 218 -0.24 5.44 -7.70
C VAL A 218 0.49 4.13 -7.85
N PHE A 219 0.98 3.62 -6.73
CA PHE A 219 1.62 2.32 -6.56
C PHE A 219 0.64 1.34 -5.92
N VAL A 220 0.81 0.05 -6.19
CA VAL A 220 -0.04 -1.00 -5.60
C VAL A 220 0.81 -2.05 -4.90
N ILE A 221 0.41 -2.47 -3.71
CA ILE A 221 0.95 -3.67 -3.04
C ILE A 221 -0.03 -4.82 -3.24
N HIS A 222 0.43 -5.88 -3.91
CA HIS A 222 -0.33 -7.09 -4.25
C HIS A 222 0.09 -8.25 -3.35
N LEU A 223 -0.88 -8.98 -2.78
CA LEU A 223 -0.60 -10.09 -1.86
C LEU A 223 -0.85 -11.47 -2.44
N ARG A 224 -1.68 -11.59 -3.49
CA ARG A 224 -2.04 -12.91 -4.00
C ARG A 224 -0.91 -13.48 -4.87
N ASN A 225 -0.78 -14.81 -4.90
CA ASN A 225 0.15 -15.47 -5.81
C ASN A 225 -0.49 -15.62 -7.21
N ARG A 226 -0.92 -14.50 -7.80
CA ARG A 226 -1.48 -14.42 -9.16
C ARG A 226 -1.06 -13.09 -9.79
N ARG A 227 -1.45 -12.86 -11.05
CA ARG A 227 -1.24 -11.56 -11.66
C ARG A 227 -2.16 -10.51 -11.01
N SER A 228 -1.60 -9.36 -10.63
CA SER A 228 -2.39 -8.24 -10.12
C SER A 228 -3.35 -7.71 -11.18
N SER A 229 -4.58 -7.40 -10.76
CA SER A 229 -5.58 -6.68 -11.57
C SER A 229 -5.08 -5.30 -11.99
N PHE A 230 -4.15 -4.71 -11.24
CA PHE A 230 -3.58 -3.39 -11.48
C PHE A 230 -2.34 -3.37 -12.38
N ALA A 231 -1.91 -4.52 -12.91
CA ALA A 231 -0.64 -4.64 -13.64
C ALA A 231 -0.49 -3.70 -14.86
N HIS A 232 -1.59 -3.19 -15.42
CA HIS A 232 -1.60 -2.23 -16.54
C HIS A 232 -2.16 -0.86 -16.16
N THR A 233 -2.42 -0.63 -14.88
CA THR A 233 -3.06 0.61 -14.39
C THR A 233 -2.13 1.34 -13.44
N ALA A 234 -1.66 0.67 -12.39
CA ALA A 234 -0.74 1.26 -11.42
C ALA A 234 0.61 1.59 -12.07
N LYS A 235 1.29 2.60 -11.56
CA LYS A 235 2.65 2.95 -11.98
C LYS A 235 3.62 1.80 -11.76
N HIS A 236 3.50 1.14 -10.61
CA HIS A 236 4.22 -0.09 -10.31
C HIS A 236 3.43 -0.93 -9.30
N VAL A 237 3.63 -2.25 -9.37
CA VAL A 237 3.01 -3.22 -8.47
C VAL A 237 4.11 -3.95 -7.68
N TYR A 238 4.10 -3.77 -6.37
CA TYR A 238 4.98 -4.45 -5.43
C TYR A 238 4.37 -5.77 -4.97
N ARG A 239 5.22 -6.79 -4.79
CA ARG A 239 4.82 -8.06 -4.19
C ARG A 239 4.94 -7.98 -2.67
N GLY A 240 3.81 -7.91 -1.98
CA GLY A 240 3.72 -7.93 -0.52
C GLY A 240 3.60 -9.33 0.10
N ASP A 241 3.84 -10.38 -0.69
CA ASP A 241 3.51 -11.78 -0.38
C ASP A 241 4.72 -12.60 0.15
N LYS A 242 5.71 -11.94 0.76
CA LYS A 242 6.88 -12.65 1.32
C LYS A 242 6.74 -12.82 2.82
N THR A 243 6.94 -14.04 3.31
CA THR A 243 6.80 -14.39 4.73
C THR A 243 7.60 -13.48 5.66
N HIS A 244 8.80 -13.03 5.24
CA HIS A 244 9.63 -12.16 6.07
C HIS A 244 9.01 -10.76 6.28
N PHE A 245 8.17 -10.26 5.35
CA PHE A 245 7.44 -9.01 5.56
C PHE A 245 6.43 -9.13 6.70
N PHE A 246 5.86 -10.32 6.93
CA PHE A 246 4.95 -10.56 8.03
C PHE A 246 5.70 -10.87 9.32
N ALA A 247 6.63 -11.81 9.26
CA ALA A 247 7.33 -12.32 10.44
C ALA A 247 8.19 -11.27 11.16
N LYS A 248 8.83 -10.35 10.43
CA LYS A 248 9.74 -9.34 11.01
C LYS A 248 9.04 -8.06 11.46
N ASN A 249 7.80 -7.84 11.02
CA ASN A 249 7.08 -6.58 11.23
C ASN A 249 5.85 -6.79 12.11
N GLN A 250 5.99 -7.53 13.21
CA GLN A 250 4.92 -7.67 14.20
C GLN A 250 4.93 -6.49 15.16
N LEU A 251 3.75 -6.08 15.61
CA LEU A 251 3.60 -5.15 16.72
C LEU A 251 4.24 -5.74 18.00
N PRO A 252 4.68 -4.89 18.95
CA PRO A 252 5.07 -5.36 20.27
C PRO A 252 3.98 -6.21 20.93
N GLN A 253 4.38 -7.20 21.73
CA GLN A 253 3.44 -8.10 22.40
C GLN A 253 2.40 -7.35 23.25
N THR A 254 2.79 -6.20 23.81
CA THR A 254 1.90 -5.27 24.49
C THR A 254 2.19 -3.84 24.01
N VAL A 255 1.14 -3.12 23.65
CA VAL A 255 1.19 -1.72 23.21
C VAL A 255 0.57 -0.83 24.28
N VAL A 256 1.25 0.26 24.62
CA VAL A 256 0.74 1.30 25.52
C VAL A 256 -0.11 2.28 24.71
N LEU A 257 -1.34 2.51 25.15
CA LEU A 257 -2.29 3.44 24.54
C LEU A 257 -2.01 4.88 25.03
N PRO A 258 -2.47 5.91 24.30
CA PRO A 258 -2.35 7.30 24.74
C PRO A 258 -2.98 7.58 26.12
N THR A 259 -3.93 6.74 26.54
CA THR A 259 -4.58 6.81 27.86
C THR A 259 -3.74 6.23 29.01
N GLY A 260 -2.55 5.67 28.73
CA GLY A 260 -1.72 4.94 29.69
C GLY A 260 -2.15 3.48 29.90
N LYS A 261 -3.34 3.07 29.42
CA LYS A 261 -3.78 1.67 29.42
C LYS A 261 -2.97 0.85 28.41
N THR A 262 -2.96 -0.47 28.56
CA THR A 262 -2.29 -1.38 27.64
C THR A 262 -3.28 -2.20 26.80
N VAL A 263 -2.81 -2.65 25.64
CA VAL A 263 -3.46 -3.67 24.81
C VAL A 263 -2.43 -4.72 24.42
N SER A 264 -2.75 -5.99 24.63
CA SER A 264 -1.85 -7.10 24.33
C SER A 264 -2.32 -7.89 23.13
N LYS A 265 -1.37 -8.53 22.44
CA LYS A 265 -1.64 -9.50 21.39
C LYS A 265 -2.65 -10.54 21.88
N PRO A 266 -3.76 -10.76 21.17
CA PRO A 266 -4.71 -11.81 21.53
C PRO A 266 -4.04 -13.18 21.58
N ALA A 267 -4.35 -14.00 22.59
CA ALA A 267 -3.79 -15.34 22.75
C ALA A 267 -3.90 -16.27 21.52
N PRO A 268 -5.00 -16.27 20.72
CA PRO A 268 -5.10 -17.13 19.55
C PRO A 268 -4.39 -16.57 18.30
N TRP A 269 -3.65 -15.46 18.42
CA TRP A 269 -2.95 -14.81 17.31
C TRP A 269 -1.44 -14.93 17.44
#